data_AF-A0A0C9WR26-F1
#
_entry.id   AF-A0A0C9WR26-F1
#
_cell.length_a   1.000
_cell.length_b   1.000
_cell.length_c   1.000
_cell.angle_alpha   90.00
_cell.angle_beta   90.00
_cell.angle_gamma   90.00
#
_symmetry.space_group_name_H-M   'P 1'
#
loop_
_entity.id
_entity.type
_entity.pdbx_description
1 polymer ?
#
loop_
_entity_poly.entity_id
_entity_poly.type
_entity_poly.pdbx_seq_one_letter_code
_entity_poly.pdbx_strand_id
1 'polypeptide(L)' 'DLSKTISQQWKSLTAEERQYWEGLAKEKKKEHEQMYPNYVYRPQRAKDKDGR' A
#
# COMPACT_ATOMS: atom_id res chain seq x y z
N ASP A 1 3.19 -16.78 -10.22
CA ASP A 1 2.31 -16.19 -11.24
C ASP A 1 1.20 -15.29 -10.71
N LEU A 2 0.45 -15.69 -9.70
CA LEU A 2 -0.71 -14.96 -9.20
C LEU A 2 -0.49 -13.46 -8.90
N SER A 3 0.63 -13.09 -8.28
CA SER A 3 0.94 -11.68 -7.97
C SER A 3 1.08 -10.80 -9.22
N LYS A 4 1.60 -11.37 -10.33
CA LYS A 4 1.71 -10.66 -11.61
C LYS A 4 0.32 -10.46 -12.23
N THR A 5 -0.53 -11.48 -12.17
CA THR A 5 -1.90 -11.41 -12.68
C THR A 5 -2.73 -10.37 -11.95
N ILE A 6 -2.66 -10.33 -10.61
CA ILE A 6 -3.35 -9.32 -9.79
C ILE A 6 -2.86 -7.91 -10.14
N SER A 7 -1.56 -7.74 -10.36
CA SER A 7 -0.99 -6.45 -10.76
C SER A 7 -1.49 -6.00 -12.13
N GLN A 8 -1.70 -6.92 -13.06
CA GLN A 8 -2.30 -6.62 -14.37
C GLN A 8 -3.78 -6.25 -14.22
N GLN A 9 -4.54 -7.00 -13.42
CA GLN A 9 -5.95 -6.70 -13.15
C GLN A 9 -6.12 -5.30 -12.53
N TRP A 10 -5.28 -4.93 -11.56
CA TRP A 10 -5.27 -3.59 -10.97
C TRP A 10 -5.04 -2.48 -12.00
N LYS A 11 -4.14 -2.72 -12.96
CA LYS A 11 -3.88 -1.78 -14.06
C LYS A 11 -5.06 -1.68 -15.03
N SER A 12 -5.79 -2.77 -15.21
CA SER A 12 -6.98 -2.85 -16.06
C SER A 12 -8.26 -2.32 -15.41
N LEU A 13 -8.28 -2.07 -14.09
CA LEU A 13 -9.43 -1.50 -13.40
C LEU A 13 -9.81 -0.14 -13.96
N THR A 14 -11.12 0.13 -13.97
CA THR A 14 -11.67 1.42 -14.37
C THR A 14 -11.38 2.52 -13.35
N ALA A 15 -11.55 3.78 -13.75
CA ALA A 15 -11.35 4.92 -12.87
C ALA A 15 -12.27 4.88 -11.64
N GLU A 16 -13.52 4.44 -11.81
CA GLU A 16 -14.51 4.32 -10.73
C GLU A 16 -14.10 3.28 -9.69
N GLU A 17 -13.65 2.10 -10.14
CA GLU A 17 -13.17 1.05 -9.24
C GLU A 17 -11.90 1.46 -8.51
N ARG A 18 -10.97 2.15 -9.19
CA ARG A 18 -9.80 2.72 -8.51
C ARG A 18 -10.17 3.76 -7.45
N GLN A 19 -11.13 4.64 -7.76
CA GLN A 19 -11.62 5.63 -6.79
C GLN A 19 -12.23 4.97 -5.55
N TYR A 20 -12.97 3.87 -5.71
CA TYR A 20 -13.49 3.09 -4.58
C TYR A 20 -12.37 2.59 -3.66
N TRP A 21 -11.32 1.97 -4.23
CA TRP A 21 -10.18 1.49 -3.45
C TRP A 21 -9.36 2.61 -2.82
N GLU A 22 -9.22 3.76 -3.51
CA GLU A 22 -8.59 4.95 -2.93
C GLU A 22 -9.39 5.51 -1.74
N GLY A 23 -10.73 5.48 -1.82
CA GLY A 23 -11.62 5.83 -0.71
C GLY A 23 -11.37 4.96 0.51
N LEU A 24 -11.38 3.64 0.33
CA LEU A 24 -11.10 2.68 1.39
C LEU A 24 -9.68 2.87 1.98
N ALA A 25 -8.69 3.16 1.13
CA ALA A 25 -7.32 3.43 1.60
C ALA A 25 -7.25 4.68 2.49
N LYS A 26 -7.98 5.74 2.15
CA LYS A 26 -8.06 6.96 2.97
C LYS A 26 -8.75 6.70 4.31
N GLU A 27 -9.86 5.95 4.32
CA GLU A 27 -10.55 5.59 5.56
C GLU A 27 -9.66 4.76 6.48
N LYS A 28 -8.98 3.74 5.94
CA LYS A 28 -8.05 2.93 6.71
C LYS A 28 -6.85 3.70 7.22
N LYS A 29 -6.33 4.65 6.44
CA LYS A 29 -5.28 5.55 6.91
C LYS A 29 -5.76 6.38 8.11
N LYS A 30 -6.94 6.99 8.01
CA LYS A 30 -7.52 7.79 9.09
C LYS A 30 -7.77 6.96 10.35
N GLU A 31 -8.33 5.77 10.20
CA GLU A 31 -8.55 4.81 11.29
C GLU A 31 -7.22 4.43 11.95
N HIS A 32 -6.18 4.18 11.15
CA HIS A 32 -4.84 3.86 11.63
C HIS A 32 -4.19 5.03 12.37
N GLU A 33 -4.32 6.26 11.85
CA GLU A 33 -3.83 7.48 12.52
C GLU A 33 -4.53 7.71 13.87
N GLN A 34 -5.83 7.41 13.95
CA GLN A 34 -6.60 7.50 15.20
C GLN A 34 -6.23 6.40 16.21
N MET A 35 -6.10 5.15 15.76
CA MET A 35 -5.76 4.02 16.63
C MET A 35 -4.30 4.05 17.07
N TYR A 36 -3.41 4.57 16.24
CA TYR A 36 -1.97 4.62 16.49
C TYR A 36 -1.42 6.05 16.36
N PRO A 37 -1.73 6.94 17.32
CA PRO A 37 -1.28 8.34 17.27
C PRO A 37 0.25 8.50 17.30
N ASN A 38 0.98 7.48 17.77
CA ASN A 38 2.45 7.46 17.80
C ASN A 38 3.07 6.64 16.66
N TYR A 39 2.27 6.13 15.72
CA TYR A 39 2.79 5.36 14.60
C TYR A 39 3.51 6.27 13.61
N VAL A 40 4.77 5.95 13.34
CA VAL A 40 5.58 6.60 12.31
C VAL A 40 6.21 5.49 11.47
N TYR A 41 5.93 5.52 10.16
CA TYR A 41 6.54 4.58 9.22
C TYR A 41 8.06 4.78 9.22
N ARG A 42 8.77 3.84 9.85
CA ARG A 42 10.23 3.78 9.89
C ARG A 42 10.68 2.53 9.16
N PRO A 43 10.88 2.61 7.83
CA PRO A 43 11.38 1.48 7.07
C PRO A 43 12.79 1.16 7.57
N GLN A 44 12.98 -0.08 8.02
CA GLN A 44 14.31 -0.57 8.33
C GLN A 44 15.02 -0.76 6.99
N ARG A 45 16.03 0.07 6.72
CA ARG A 45 16.92 -0.15 5.59
C ARG A 45 17.55 -1.52 5.81
N ALA A 46 17.21 -2.50 4.99
CA ALA A 46 18.00 -3.71 4.90
C ALA A 46 19.41 -3.24 4.59
N LYS A 47 20.37 -3.51 5.48
CA LYS A 47 21.78 -3.35 5.13
C LYS A 47 21.97 -4.15 3.86
N ASP A 48 22.36 -3.47 2.78
CA ASP A 48 22.72 -4.09 1.51
C ASP A 48 23.51 -5.35 1.82
N LYS A 49 22.92 -6.49 1.46
CA LYS A 49 23.59 -7.79 1.54
C LYS A 49 24.50 -7.99 0.33
N ASP A 50 25.01 -6.89 -0.22
CA ASP A 50 26.00 -6.83 -1.28
C ASP A 50 27.05 -5.80 -0.84
N GLY A 51 27.94 -6.25 0.04
CA GLY A 51 29.19 -5.55 0.34
C GLY A 51 30.15 -5.70 -0.84
N ARG A 52 29.99 -4.84 -1.86
CA ARG A 52 31.06 -4.46 -2.76
C ARG A 52 31.40 -2.99 -2.58
#